data_AF-A0A7S1RTI7-F1
#
_entry.id   AF-A0A7S1RTI7-F1
#
_cell.length_a   1.000
_cell.length_b   1.000
_cell.length_c   1.000
_cell.angle_alpha   90.00
_cell.angle_beta   90.00
_cell.angle_gamma   90.00
#
_symmetry.space_group_name_H-M   'P 1'
#
loop_
_entity.id
_entity.type
_entity.pdbx_description
1 polymer ?
#
loop_
_entity_poly.entity_id
_entity_poly.type
_entity_poly.pdbx_seq_one_letter_code
_entity_poly.pdbx_strand_id
1 'polypeptide(L)'
;AEAGPALRNQGNCGSCWAISAVEAVEAQLIRSGSGGVRLAAQALVDCVPNPQHCGGTGGCDGATGELAYTFMRDHGLPLESELPYTAKTGTCSQAPLAGAWHSARRVRVDGWNQLPSNQLEPLKTALVQQGP
;
A
#
# COMPACT_ATOMS: atom_id res chain seq x y z
N ALA A 1 4.07 21.42 17.40
CA ALA A 1 3.86 20.95 16.03
C ALA A 1 4.16 19.46 16.00
N GLU A 2 3.14 18.61 15.95
CA GLU A 2 3.38 17.20 15.69
C GLU A 2 3.91 17.11 14.26
N ALA A 3 5.18 16.75 14.11
CA ALA A 3 5.72 16.37 12.82
C ALA A 3 4.97 15.10 12.42
N GLY A 4 4.04 15.22 11.47
CA GLY A 4 3.46 14.06 10.81
C GLY A 4 4.58 13.15 10.27
N PRO A 5 4.29 11.86 10.04
CA PRO A 5 5.28 10.95 9.49
C PRO A 5 5.91 11.53 8.21
N ALA A 6 7.21 11.36 8.05
CA ALA A 6 7.94 11.89 6.89
C ALA A 6 7.29 11.41 5.59
N LEU A 7 7.03 12.34 4.67
CA LEU A 7 6.45 12.04 3.36
C LEU A 7 7.30 11.01 2.61
N ARG A 8 6.67 10.00 2.01
CA ARG A 8 7.37 9.07 1.10
C ARG A 8 7.74 9.79 -0.18
N ASN A 9 8.94 9.51 -0.69
CA ASN A 9 9.37 9.97 -2.00
C ASN A 9 9.48 8.75 -2.93
N GLN A 10 8.64 8.70 -3.95
CA GLN A 10 8.64 7.59 -4.91
C GLN A 10 9.91 7.54 -5.77
N GLY A 11 10.66 8.65 -5.88
CA GLY A 11 11.83 8.76 -6.74
C GLY A 11 11.46 8.67 -8.22
N ASN A 12 12.31 8.01 -9.01
CA ASN A 12 12.09 7.80 -10.45
C ASN A 12 11.33 6.49 -10.74
N CYS A 13 10.60 5.96 -9.76
CA CYS A 13 9.83 4.73 -9.85
C CYS A 13 8.34 5.07 -9.99
N GLY A 14 7.65 4.46 -10.96
CA GLY A 14 6.20 4.57 -11.17
C GLY A 14 5.37 3.78 -10.14
N SER A 15 5.73 3.88 -8.86
CA SER A 15 5.12 3.15 -7.74
C SER A 15 4.06 3.94 -6.98
N CYS A 16 3.51 5.01 -7.59
CA CYS A 16 2.47 5.83 -6.95
C CYS A 16 1.26 4.99 -6.53
N TRP A 17 0.94 3.92 -7.28
CA TRP A 17 -0.11 2.95 -6.97
C TRP A 17 0.12 2.20 -5.66
N ALA A 18 1.39 1.89 -5.33
CA ALA A 18 1.77 1.18 -4.12
C ALA A 18 1.83 2.15 -2.92
N ILE A 19 2.43 3.33 -3.12
CA ILE A 19 2.57 4.35 -2.08
C ILE A 19 1.20 4.89 -1.66
N SER A 20 0.32 5.23 -2.60
CA SER A 20 -1.01 5.74 -2.28
C SER A 20 -1.85 4.70 -1.52
N ALA A 21 -1.74 3.42 -1.90
CA ALA A 21 -2.46 2.34 -1.23
C ALA A 21 -1.98 2.14 0.22
N VAL A 22 -0.67 2.12 0.48
CA VAL A 22 -0.18 1.96 1.87
C VAL A 22 -0.55 3.16 2.72
N GLU A 23 -0.48 4.38 2.18
CA GLU A 23 -0.82 5.60 2.92
C GLU A 23 -2.31 5.69 3.25
N ALA A 24 -3.18 5.25 2.35
CA ALA A 24 -4.61 5.11 2.64
C ALA A 24 -4.81 4.13 3.82
N VAL A 25 -4.21 2.93 3.78
CA VAL A 25 -4.34 1.95 4.88
C VAL A 25 -3.78 2.48 6.20
N GLU A 26 -2.66 3.19 6.18
CA GLU A 26 -2.09 3.84 7.37
C GLU A 26 -3.04 4.89 7.96
N ALA A 27 -3.68 5.69 7.12
CA ALA A 27 -4.69 6.65 7.56
C ALA A 27 -5.89 5.93 8.21
N GLN A 28 -6.32 4.79 7.66
CA GLN A 28 -7.38 3.96 8.25
C GLN A 28 -6.97 3.38 9.62
N LEU A 29 -5.71 2.95 9.79
CA LEU A 29 -5.19 2.45 11.06
C LEU A 29 -5.14 3.55 12.13
N ILE A 30 -4.69 4.75 11.76
CA ILE A 30 -4.70 5.91 12.66
C ILE A 30 -6.14 6.22 13.07
N ARG A 31 -7.08 6.29 12.12
CA ARG A 31 -8.50 6.60 12.40
C ARG A 31 -9.18 5.55 13.28
N SER A 32 -8.86 4.27 13.12
CA SER A 32 -9.39 3.18 13.95
C SER A 32 -8.82 3.13 15.38
N GLY A 33 -7.82 3.95 15.69
CA GLY A 33 -7.14 3.93 17.00
C GLY A 33 -6.05 2.85 17.12
N SER A 34 -5.73 2.15 16.03
CA SER A 34 -4.65 1.15 15.99
C SER A 34 -3.24 1.77 16.07
N GLY A 35 -3.15 3.09 15.91
CA GLY A 35 -1.92 3.87 15.97
C GLY A 35 -1.26 4.08 14.61
N GLY A 36 -0.26 4.98 14.57
CA GLY A 36 0.54 5.25 13.38
C GLY A 36 1.60 4.18 13.16
N VAL A 37 1.43 3.39 12.10
CA VAL A 37 2.47 2.47 11.60
C VAL A 37 2.92 2.92 10.22
N ARG A 38 4.12 2.50 9.82
CA ARG A 38 4.63 2.71 8.46
C ARG A 38 4.79 1.35 7.79
N LEU A 39 3.98 1.07 6.78
CA LEU A 39 3.96 -0.16 5.98
C LEU A 39 4.96 -0.09 4.85
N ALA A 40 5.54 -1.24 4.52
CA ALA A 40 6.51 -1.39 3.45
C ALA A 40 5.86 -1.32 2.06
N ALA A 41 5.90 -0.16 1.41
CA ALA A 41 5.46 -0.01 0.02
C ALA A 41 6.27 -0.89 -0.94
N GLN A 42 7.54 -1.16 -0.59
CA GLN A 42 8.45 -1.99 -1.38
C GLN A 42 7.92 -3.42 -1.57
N ALA A 43 7.23 -3.99 -0.57
CA ALA A 43 6.64 -5.32 -0.69
C ALA A 43 5.61 -5.39 -1.82
N LEU A 44 4.87 -4.30 -2.06
CA LEU A 44 3.94 -4.24 -3.17
C LEU A 44 4.68 -4.13 -4.51
N VAL A 45 5.66 -3.24 -4.58
CA VAL A 45 6.47 -3.02 -5.78
C VAL A 45 7.14 -4.31 -6.25
N ASP A 46 7.64 -5.12 -5.32
CA ASP A 46 8.38 -6.33 -5.65
C ASP A 46 7.47 -7.54 -5.95
N CYS A 47 6.30 -7.64 -5.31
CA CYS A 47 5.55 -8.90 -5.27
C CYS A 47 4.14 -8.87 -5.88
N VAL A 48 3.56 -7.71 -6.19
CA VAL A 48 2.20 -7.67 -6.76
C VAL A 48 2.24 -8.05 -8.25
N PRO A 49 1.57 -9.13 -8.66
CA PRO A 49 1.46 -9.47 -10.06
C PRO A 49 0.51 -8.51 -10.78
N ASN A 50 0.84 -8.13 -12.01
CA ASN A 50 -0.02 -7.34 -12.90
C ASN A 50 -0.28 -8.08 -14.22
N PRO A 51 -1.04 -9.20 -14.18
CA PRO A 51 -1.22 -10.08 -15.35
C PRO A 51 -2.01 -9.42 -16.49
N GLN A 52 -2.80 -8.40 -16.19
CA GLN A 52 -3.61 -7.67 -17.17
C GLN A 52 -2.87 -6.46 -17.75
N HIS A 53 -1.68 -6.14 -17.24
CA HIS A 53 -0.90 -4.95 -17.59
C HIS A 53 -1.72 -3.65 -17.50
N CYS A 54 -2.62 -3.56 -16.51
CA CYS A 54 -3.41 -2.37 -16.27
C CYS A 54 -2.57 -1.34 -15.52
N GLY A 55 -2.53 -0.10 -16.02
CA GLY A 55 -1.76 0.99 -15.42
C GLY A 55 -0.23 0.82 -15.48
N GLY A 56 0.28 -0.16 -16.24
CA GLY A 56 1.71 -0.48 -16.34
C GLY A 56 2.00 -1.97 -16.46
N THR A 57 3.26 -2.38 -16.32
CA THR A 57 3.67 -3.81 -16.36
C THR A 57 3.97 -4.42 -14.99
N GLY A 58 3.80 -3.65 -13.91
CA GLY A 58 4.12 -4.04 -12.53
C GLY A 58 5.31 -3.28 -11.96
N GLY A 59 5.49 -3.37 -10.64
CA GLY A 59 6.59 -2.70 -9.93
C GLY A 59 6.68 -1.20 -10.22
N CYS A 60 7.87 -0.74 -10.60
CA CYS A 60 8.14 0.65 -10.99
C CYS A 60 7.58 1.04 -12.37
N ASP A 61 7.09 0.10 -13.17
CA ASP A 61 6.46 0.42 -14.46
C ASP A 61 4.95 0.68 -14.32
N GLY A 62 4.43 0.60 -13.09
CA GLY A 62 3.04 0.92 -12.77
C GLY A 62 2.12 -0.30 -12.63
N ALA A 63 1.12 -0.15 -11.76
CA ALA A 63 0.00 -1.05 -11.57
C ALA A 63 -1.18 -0.25 -10.97
N THR A 64 -2.18 -0.91 -10.42
CA THR A 64 -3.38 -0.25 -9.85
C THR A 64 -3.48 -0.44 -8.34
N GLY A 65 -4.18 0.49 -7.67
CA GLY A 65 -4.40 0.41 -6.23
C GLY A 65 -5.24 -0.79 -5.82
N GLU A 66 -6.16 -1.25 -6.67
CA GLU A 66 -6.97 -2.45 -6.43
C GLU A 66 -6.11 -3.71 -6.33
N LEU A 67 -5.06 -3.82 -7.15
CA LEU A 67 -4.09 -4.92 -7.05
C LEU A 67 -3.31 -4.84 -5.74
N ALA A 68 -2.93 -3.64 -5.29
CA ALA A 68 -2.30 -3.43 -3.99
C ALA A 68 -3.19 -3.91 -2.85
N TYR A 69 -4.45 -3.45 -2.80
CA TYR A 69 -5.39 -3.82 -1.74
C TYR A 69 -5.71 -5.32 -1.76
N THR A 70 -5.82 -5.93 -2.94
CA THR A 70 -5.97 -7.39 -3.08
C THR A 70 -4.80 -8.13 -2.43
N PHE A 71 -3.56 -7.71 -2.73
CA PHE A 71 -2.37 -8.30 -2.14
C PHE A 71 -2.31 -8.10 -0.62
N MET A 72 -2.65 -6.91 -0.12
CA MET A 72 -2.72 -6.64 1.32
C MET A 72 -3.75 -7.50 2.03
N ARG A 73 -4.91 -7.78 1.41
CA ARG A 73 -5.91 -8.70 1.96
C ARG A 73 -5.35 -10.11 2.06
N ASP A 74 -4.77 -10.61 0.97
CA ASP A 74 -4.38 -12.01 0.83
C ASP A 74 -3.07 -12.35 1.56
N HIS A 75 -2.15 -11.40 1.66
CA HIS A 75 -0.80 -11.63 2.22
C HIS A 75 -0.43 -10.70 3.37
N GLY A 76 -1.05 -9.52 3.44
CA GLY A 76 -0.66 -8.45 4.35
C GLY A 76 0.74 -7.87 4.08
N LEU A 77 1.06 -6.77 4.73
CA LEU A 77 2.36 -6.11 4.59
C LEU A 77 3.16 -6.10 5.89
N PRO A 78 4.51 -6.18 5.79
CA PRO A 78 5.40 -5.90 6.90
C PRO A 78 5.52 -4.38 7.12
N LEU A 79 6.25 -4.00 8.17
CA LEU A 79 6.58 -2.61 8.41
C LEU A 79 7.72 -2.16 7.49
N GLU A 80 7.74 -0.86 7.16
CA GLU A 80 8.80 -0.21 6.37
C GLU A 80 10.19 -0.39 7.01
N SER A 81 10.26 -0.50 8.34
CA SER A 81 11.51 -0.80 9.06
C SER A 81 12.07 -2.19 8.76
N GLU A 82 11.22 -3.14 8.36
CA GLU A 82 11.59 -4.52 8.03
C GLU A 82 11.92 -4.67 6.54
N LEU A 83 11.28 -3.88 5.68
CA LEU A 83 11.55 -3.83 4.25
C LEU A 83 11.53 -2.36 3.75
N PRO A 84 12.68 -1.67 3.81
CA PRO A 84 12.79 -0.27 3.40
C PRO A 84 12.55 -0.07 1.90
N TYR A 85 11.96 1.07 1.55
CA TYR A 85 11.73 1.47 0.18
C TYR A 85 13.02 1.84 -0.58
N THR A 86 13.17 1.29 -1.79
CA THR A 86 14.38 1.41 -2.61
C THR A 86 14.15 2.12 -3.95
N ALA A 87 12.91 2.48 -4.27
CA ALA A 87 12.51 3.11 -5.53
C ALA A 87 12.95 2.33 -6.79
N LYS A 88 12.98 0.99 -6.71
CA LYS A 88 13.33 0.09 -7.80
C LYS A 88 12.46 -1.16 -7.72
N THR A 89 12.14 -1.74 -8.89
CA THR A 89 11.55 -3.08 -8.95
C THR A 89 12.62 -4.06 -8.51
N GLY A 90 12.43 -4.65 -7.33
CA GLY A 90 13.21 -5.79 -6.89
C GLY A 90 12.64 -7.08 -7.45
N THR A 91 13.36 -8.17 -7.20
CA THR A 91 12.72 -9.48 -7.24
C THR A 91 11.83 -9.59 -6.00
N CYS A 92 10.68 -10.25 -6.11
CA CYS A 92 10.02 -10.81 -4.93
C CYS A 92 10.94 -11.91 -4.36
N SER A 93 11.95 -11.48 -3.59
CA SER A 93 12.87 -12.37 -2.92
C SER A 93 12.05 -13.22 -1.96
N GLN A 94 12.39 -14.51 -1.93
CA GLN A 94 11.65 -15.54 -1.23
C GLN A 94 11.25 -15.10 0.19
N ALA A 95 10.00 -15.39 0.54
CA ALA A 95 9.37 -15.24 1.84
C ALA A 95 9.07 -13.81 2.27
N PRO A 96 7.82 -13.39 2.08
CA PRO A 96 7.06 -13.04 3.27
C PRO A 96 5.89 -14.00 3.42
N LEU A 97 5.99 -15.27 3.00
CA LEU A 97 4.95 -16.26 3.27
C LEU A 97 5.49 -17.61 3.79
N ALA A 98 6.82 -17.79 3.87
CA ALA A 98 7.43 -18.97 4.47
C ALA A 98 8.82 -18.67 5.06
N GLY A 99 8.93 -18.55 6.38
CA GLY A 99 10.24 -18.43 7.07
C GLY A 99 10.26 -17.38 8.19
N ALA A 100 11.25 -17.50 9.08
CA ALA A 100 11.34 -16.79 10.36
C ALA A 100 11.65 -15.29 10.21
N TRP A 101 10.62 -14.51 9.90
CA TRP A 101 10.60 -13.07 10.18
C TRP A 101 10.40 -12.88 11.67
N HIS A 102 11.21 -12.05 12.31
CA HIS A 102 11.15 -11.82 13.75
C HIS A 102 9.83 -11.17 14.23
N SER A 103 8.89 -10.90 13.31
CA SER A 103 7.53 -10.41 13.60
C SER A 103 6.49 -11.17 12.75
N ALA A 104 5.57 -11.89 13.40
CA ALA A 104 4.40 -12.51 12.74
C ALA A 104 3.31 -11.49 12.33
N ARG A 105 3.50 -10.21 12.68
CA ARG A 105 2.48 -9.17 12.56
C ARG A 105 2.47 -8.60 11.14
N ARG A 106 1.40 -8.87 10.42
CA ARG A 106 1.12 -8.31 9.10
C ARG A 106 -0.11 -7.45 9.19
N VAL A 107 -0.03 -6.26 8.62
CA VAL A 107 -1.22 -5.45 8.44
C VAL A 107 -1.94 -5.94 7.19
N ARG A 108 -3.20 -6.33 7.37
CA ARG A 108 -4.11 -6.75 6.31
C ARG A 108 -5.25 -5.76 6.19
N VAL A 109 -5.85 -5.72 5.02
CA VAL A 109 -7.14 -5.07 4.81
C VAL A 109 -8.20 -6.15 4.64
N ASP A 110 -9.41 -5.91 5.17
CA ASP A 110 -10.51 -6.85 4.99
C ASP A 110 -11.19 -6.66 3.62
N GLY A 111 -11.10 -5.45 3.05
CA GLY A 111 -11.64 -5.10 1.75
C GLY A 111 -11.47 -3.61 1.42
N TRP A 112 -11.99 -3.20 0.26
CA TRP A 112 -12.00 -1.82 -0.21
C TRP A 112 -13.29 -1.53 -0.99
N ASN A 113 -13.71 -0.26 -1.02
CA ASN A 113 -14.87 0.19 -1.75
C ASN A 113 -14.43 1.01 -2.98
N GLN A 114 -14.94 0.66 -4.16
CA GLN A 114 -14.77 1.48 -5.35
C GLN A 114 -15.88 2.53 -5.41
N LEU A 115 -15.51 3.81 -5.45
CA LEU A 115 -16.47 4.89 -5.60
C LEU A 115 -16.91 5.03 -7.07
N PRO A 116 -18.11 5.58 -7.34
CA PRO A 116 -18.54 5.92 -8.69
C PRO A 116 -17.54 6.83 -9.40
N SER A 117 -17.19 6.48 -10.64
CA SER A 117 -16.18 7.20 -11.40
C SER A 117 -16.60 8.64 -11.69
N ASN A 118 -15.68 9.58 -11.48
CA ASN A 118 -15.82 11.00 -11.80
C ASN A 118 -17.06 11.67 -11.17
N GLN A 119 -17.43 11.28 -9.95
CA GLN A 119 -18.52 11.91 -9.20
C GLN A 119 -17.99 12.60 -7.94
N LEU A 120 -18.19 13.92 -7.87
CA LEU A 120 -17.69 14.74 -6.78
C LEU A 120 -18.32 14.44 -5.42
N GLU A 121 -19.64 14.28 -5.38
CA GLU A 121 -20.37 14.14 -4.11
C GLU A 121 -20.09 12.81 -3.38
N PRO A 122 -20.04 11.64 -4.06
CA PRO A 122 -19.56 10.40 -3.43
C PRO A 122 -18.13 10.52 -2.89
N LEU A 123 -17.22 11.17 -3.63
CA LEU A 123 -15.83 11.37 -3.18
C LEU A 123 -15.76 12.25 -1.92
N LYS A 124 -16.42 13.42 -1.93
CA LYS A 124 -16.47 14.30 -0.76
C LYS A 124 -17.04 13.57 0.46
N THR A 125 -18.14 12.85 0.27
CA THR A 125 -18.80 12.10 1.34
C THR A 125 -17.88 11.04 1.93
N ALA A 126 -17.19 10.26 1.08
CA ALA A 126 -16.23 9.26 1.51
C ALA A 126 -15.07 9.89 2.31
N LEU A 127 -14.49 11.00 1.83
CA LEU A 127 -13.40 11.69 2.54
C LEU A 127 -13.82 12.17 3.94
N VAL A 128 -15.03 12.71 4.08
CA VAL A 128 -15.53 13.21 5.38
C VAL A 128 -15.87 12.07 6.33
N GLN A 129 -16.49 11.00 5.83
CA GLN A 129 -17.03 9.93 6.67
C GLN A 129 -16.03 8.80 6.94
N GLN A 130 -15.17 8.52 5.97
CA GLN A 130 -14.25 7.37 5.95
C GLN A 130 -12.78 7.80 5.92
N GLY A 131 -12.48 9.08 5.71
CA GLY A 131 -11.11 9.57 5.58
C GLY A 131 -10.50 9.27 4.19
N PRO A 132 -9.19 9.50 4.05
CA PRO A 132 -8.42 9.16 2.86
C PRO A 132 -8.41 7.66 2.55
#